data_AF-A0A1G9H4K6-F1
#
_entry.id   AF-A0A1G9H4K6-F1
#
_cell.length_a   1.000
_cell.length_b   1.000
_cell.length_c   1.000
_cell.angle_alpha   90.00
_cell.angle_beta   90.00
_cell.angle_gamma   90.00
#
_symmetry.space_group_name_H-M   'P 1'
#
loop_
_entity.id
_entity.type
_entity.pdbx_description
1 polymer ?
#
loop_
_entity_poly.entity_id
_entity_poly.type
_entity_poly.pdbx_seq_one_letter_code
_entity_poly.pdbx_strand_id
1 'polypeptide(L)' 'MSVAVENLVTSGTFSLDGGTWEADNNVWIVGTEDECVIIDSPHDAYPAGHP' A
#
# COMPACT_ATOMS: atom_id res chain seq x y z
N MET A 1 -14.77 19.51 -8.42
CA MET A 1 -13.82 18.61 -7.76
C MET A 1 -14.59 17.59 -6.94
N SER A 2 -14.53 16.33 -7.34
CA SER A 2 -14.95 15.18 -6.51
C SER A 2 -13.71 14.54 -5.91
N VAL A 3 -13.82 14.06 -4.68
CA VAL A 3 -12.76 13.26 -4.04
C VAL A 3 -13.08 11.78 -4.27
N ALA A 4 -12.09 11.03 -4.74
CA ALA A 4 -12.11 9.59 -4.85
C ALA A 4 -11.37 8.94 -3.67
N VAL A 5 -11.81 7.72 -3.32
CA VAL A 5 -11.17 6.87 -2.32
C VAL A 5 -11.00 5.50 -2.95
N GLU A 6 -9.75 5.08 -3.10
CA GLU A 6 -9.38 3.78 -3.66
C GLU A 6 -8.59 2.98 -2.63
N ASN A 7 -8.77 1.66 -2.65
CA ASN A 7 -8.08 0.72 -1.77
C ASN A 7 -7.45 -0.39 -2.61
N LEU A 8 -6.24 -0.77 -2.22
CA LEU A 8 -5.61 -2.00 -2.67
C LEU A 8 -4.94 -2.70 -1.50
N VAL A 9 -4.78 -4.01 -1.65
CA VAL A 9 -4.00 -4.83 -0.71
C VAL A 9 -2.64 -5.12 -1.34
N THR A 10 -1.59 -4.91 -0.56
CA THR A 10 -0.24 -5.36 -0.89
C THR A 10 0.17 -6.46 0.07
N SER A 11 0.82 -7.50 -0.43
CA SER A 11 1.32 -8.60 0.40
C SER A 11 2.84 -8.55 0.42
N GLY A 12 3.43 -8.81 1.59
CA GLY A 12 4.88 -8.85 1.77
C GLY A 12 5.26 -9.51 3.08
N THR A 13 6.55 -9.48 3.40
CA THR A 13 7.04 -10.01 4.67
C THR A 13 7.41 -8.89 5.62
N PHE A 14 7.03 -9.06 6.89
CA PHE A 14 7.44 -8.18 7.98
C PHE A 14 8.32 -8.99 8.94
N SER A 15 9.47 -8.43 9.32
CA SER A 15 10.38 -9.06 10.28
C SER A 15 10.51 -8.22 11.54
N LEU A 16 10.27 -8.84 12.70
CA LEU A 16 10.32 -8.22 14.02
C LEU A 16 10.75 -9.27 15.05
N ASP A 17 11.62 -8.89 15.98
CA ASP A 17 12.08 -9.75 17.09
C ASP A 17 12.61 -11.13 16.64
N GLY A 18 13.26 -11.17 15.48
CA GLY A 18 13.87 -12.40 14.95
C GLY A 18 12.91 -13.37 14.27
N GLY A 19 11.61 -13.03 14.16
CA GLY A 19 10.66 -13.74 13.31
C GLY A 19 10.36 -12.98 12.01
N THR A 20 9.82 -13.70 11.04
CA THR A 20 9.35 -13.18 9.75
C THR A 20 7.97 -13.75 9.48
N TRP A 21 7.03 -12.90 9.07
CA TRP A 21 5.64 -13.28 8.80
C TRP A 21 5.16 -12.68 7.49
N GLU A 22 4.29 -13.41 6.80
CA GLU A 22 3.49 -12.86 5.72
C GLU A 22 2.50 -11.85 6.30
N ALA A 23 2.42 -10.68 5.69
CA ALA A 23 1.52 -9.62 6.07
C ALA A 23 0.85 -9.03 4.84
N ASP A 24 -0.47 -8.90 4.93
CA ASP A 24 -1.25 -8.10 4.00
C ASP A 24 -1.40 -6.69 4.57
N ASN A 25 -1.08 -5.68 3.75
CA ASN A 25 -1.19 -4.28 4.09
C ASN A 25 -2.23 -3.57 3.21
N ASN A 26 -3.07 -2.75 3.83
CA ASN A 26 -4.10 -1.99 3.15
C ASN A 26 -3.57 -0.61 2.78
N VAL A 27 -3.37 -0.38 1.49
CA VAL A 27 -2.98 0.92 0.95
C VAL A 27 -4.23 1.68 0.52
N TRP A 28 -4.30 2.96 0.85
CA TRP A 28 -5.39 3.83 0.43
C TRP A 28 -4.89 5.02 -0.37
N ILE A 29 -5.57 5.33 -1.46
CA ILE A 29 -5.34 6.52 -2.28
C ILE A 29 -6.56 7.42 -2.12
N VAL A 30 -6.34 8.65 -1.62
CA VAL A 30 -7.41 9.60 -1.32
C VAL A 30 -7.08 10.93 -1.99
N GLY A 31 -7.91 11.39 -2.92
CA GLY A 31 -7.60 12.61 -3.65
C GLY A 31 -8.53 12.93 -4.80
N THR A 32 -8.12 13.90 -5.60
CA THR A 32 -8.76 14.28 -6.86
C THR A 32 -7.93 13.75 -8.04
N GLU A 33 -8.28 14.18 -9.25
CA GLU A 33 -7.47 13.91 -10.45
C GLU A 33 -6.13 14.67 -10.47
N ASP A 34 -6.01 15.76 -9.72
CA ASP A 34 -4.82 16.63 -9.71
C ASP A 34 -3.82 16.29 -8.59
N GLU A 35 -4.32 15.89 -7.42
CA GLU A 35 -3.50 15.59 -6.25
C GLU A 35 -4.12 14.52 -5.35
N CYS A 36 -3.28 13.74 -4.68
CA CYS A 36 -3.73 12.73 -3.73
C CYS A 36 -2.73 12.51 -2.58
N VAL A 37 -3.23 11.86 -1.52
CA VAL A 37 -2.45 11.34 -0.41
C VAL A 37 -2.51 9.82 -0.47
N ILE A 38 -1.35 9.19 -0.29
CA ILE A 38 -1.24 7.73 -0.10
C ILE A 38 -1.10 7.47 1.40
N ILE A 39 -1.95 6.60 1.92
CA ILE A 39 -1.95 6.17 3.32
C ILE A 39 -1.45 4.74 3.37
N ASP A 40 -0.46 4.51 4.25
CA ASP A 40 0.15 3.19 4.47
C ASP A 40 0.85 2.64 3.21
N SER A 41 1.67 3.47 2.56
CA SER A 41 2.39 3.09 1.34
C SER A 41 3.24 1.83 1.56
N PRO A 42 3.32 0.94 0.55
CA PRO A 42 4.15 -0.25 0.65
C PRO A 42 5.63 0.13 0.81
N HIS A 43 6.35 -0.65 1.62
CA HIS A 43 7.76 -0.44 1.90
C HIS A 43 8.68 -0.78 0.70
N ASP A 44 8.15 -1.51 -0.28
CA ASP A 44 8.80 -1.77 -1.56
C ASP A 44 8.00 -1.10 -2.68
N ALA A 45 8.70 -0.40 -3.58
CA ALA A 45 8.10 0.29 -4.71
C ALA A 45 7.58 -0.69 -5.79
N TYR A 46 7.98 -1.95 -5.71
CA TYR A 46 7.45 -3.03 -6.55
C TYR A 46 6.52 -3.94 -5.75
N PRO A 47 5.21 -3.96 -6.04
CA PRO A 47 4.36 -5.05 -5.58
C PRO A 47 4.89 -6.36 -6.15
N ALA A 48 5.07 -7.39 -5.32
CA ALA A 48 5.45 -8.71 -5.79
C ALA A 48 4.47 -9.18 -6.88
N GLY A 49 4.93 -9.28 -8.13
CA GLY A 49 4.15 -9.79 -9.26
C GLY A 49 3.74 -8.78 -10.35
N HIS A 50 4.10 -7.50 -10.25
CA HIS A 50 3.98 -6.57 -11.37
C HIS A 50 5.30 -6.60 -12.17
N PRO A 51 5.32 -6.72 -13.53
CA PRO A 51 6.53 -6.52 -14.33
C PRO A 51 6.94 -5.06 -14.40
#